data_AF-A0A917ESL9-F1
#
_entry.id   AF-A0A917ESL9-F1
#
_cell.length_a   1.000
_cell.length_b   1.000
_cell.length_c   1.000
_cell.angle_alpha   90.00
_cell.angle_beta   90.00
_cell.angle_gamma   90.00
#
_symmetry.space_group_name_H-M   'P 1'
#
loop_
_entity.id
_entity.type
_entity.pdbx_description
1 polymer ?
#
loop_
_entity_poly.entity_id
_entity_poly.type
_entity_poly.pdbx_seq_one_letter_code
_entity_poly.pdbx_strand_id
1 'polypeptide(L)' 'MRAAFITGSRALEIRELALPVPGPGEVRIRADRVGICGSDLHYFLHGENSGFVVREPSPRG' A
#
# COMPACT_ATOMS: atom_id res chain seq x y z
N MET A 1 -10.21 -5.06 -7.71
CA MET A 1 -9.00 -4.33 -8.09
C MET A 1 -7.87 -4.91 -7.29
N ARG A 2 -6.70 -5.07 -7.92
CA ARG A 2 -5.53 -5.62 -7.23
C ARG A 2 -4.80 -4.52 -6.50
N ALA A 3 -4.37 -4.81 -5.28
CA ALA A 3 -3.51 -3.95 -4.48
C ALA A 3 -2.41 -4.79 -3.81
N ALA A 4 -1.22 -4.23 -3.69
CA ALA A 4 -0.11 -4.82 -2.97
C ALA A 4 -0.13 -4.37 -1.51
N PHE A 5 -0.05 -5.33 -0.59
CA PHE A 5 -0.03 -5.12 0.85
C PHE A 5 1.31 -5.57 1.42
N ILE A 6 1.99 -4.69 2.14
CA ILE A 6 3.10 -5.08 3.01
C ILE A 6 2.47 -5.56 4.32
N THR A 7 2.59 -6.86 4.59
CA THR A 7 2.01 -7.51 5.79
C THR A 7 3.04 -7.72 6.90
N GLY A 8 4.31 -7.44 6.61
CA GLY A 8 5.42 -7.50 7.54
C GLY A 8 6.76 -7.32 6.81
N SER A 9 7.86 -7.39 7.55
CA SER A 9 9.19 -7.40 6.94
C SER A 9 9.33 -8.58 5.97
N ARG A 10 9.70 -8.25 4.74
CA ARG A 10 9.86 -9.11 3.57
C ARG A 10 8.60 -9.90 3.20
N ALA A 11 7.43 -9.43 3.63
CA ALA A 11 6.14 -10.03 3.36
C ALA A 11 5.28 -9.06 2.56
N LEU A 12 4.97 -9.45 1.32
CA LEU A 12 4.12 -8.71 0.41
C LEU A 12 3.06 -9.65 -0.18
N GLU A 13 1.82 -9.20 -0.16
CA GLU A 13 0.66 -9.93 -0.68
C GLU A 13 -0.07 -9.10 -1.73
N ILE A 14 -0.52 -9.73 -2.82
CA ILE A 14 -1.46 -9.10 -3.74
C ILE A 14 -2.87 -9.55 -3.35
N ARG A 15 -3.76 -8.60 -3.05
CA ARG A 15 -5.16 -8.86 -2.69
C ARG A 15 -6.10 -8.26 -3.72
N GLU A 16 -7.25 -8.91 -3.93
CA GLU A 16 -8.37 -8.34 -4.69
C GLU A 16 -9.31 -7.60 -3.74
N LEU A 17 -9.64 -6.36 -4.09
CA LEU A 17 -10.51 -5.46 -3.33
C LEU A 17 -11.67 -4.97 -4.19
N ALA A 18 -12.76 -4.54 -3.57
CA ALA A 18 -13.78 -3.76 -4.26
C ALA A 18 -13.18 -2.46 -4.81
N LEU A 19 -13.75 -1.92 -5.90
CA LEU A 19 -13.36 -0.59 -6.35
C LEU A 19 -13.84 0.45 -5.34
N PRO A 20 -12.98 1.39 -4.89
CA PRO A 20 -13.42 2.44 -3.99
C PRO A 20 -14.44 3.35 -4.69
N VAL A 21 -15.43 3.82 -3.91
CA VAL A 21 -16.44 4.80 -4.33
C VAL A 21 -16.00 6.17 -3.80
N PRO A 22 -15.71 7.16 -4.66
CA PRO A 22 -15.28 8.48 -4.20
C PRO A 22 -16.40 9.20 -3.46
N GLY A 23 -16.06 9.85 -2.35
CA GLY A 23 -16.96 10.75 -1.61
C GLY A 23 -17.11 12.12 -2.27
N PRO A 24 -17.91 13.03 -1.67
CA PRO A 24 -18.04 14.39 -2.16
C PRO A 24 -16.68 15.11 -2.23
N GLY A 25 -16.33 15.62 -3.42
CA GLY A 25 -15.06 16.32 -3.66
C GLY A 25 -13.87 15.41 -3.99
N GLU A 26 -14.05 14.09 -3.99
CA GLU A 26 -13.02 13.13 -4.37
C GLU A 26 -13.17 12.67 -5.83
N VAL A 27 -12.09 12.14 -6.40
CA VAL A 27 -12.10 11.51 -7.72
C VAL A 27 -11.45 10.14 -7.67
N ARG A 28 -11.94 9.21 -8.48
CA ARG A 28 -11.33 7.87 -8.61
C ARG A 28 -10.35 7.86 -9.79
N ILE A 29 -9.10 7.56 -9.51
CA ILE A 29 -8.03 7.47 -10.53
C ILE A 29 -7.71 5.99 -10.78
N ARG A 30 -7.58 5.62 -12.05
CA ARG A 30 -6.99 4.34 -12.46
C ARG A 30 -5.52 4.55 -12.75
N ALA A 31 -4.65 4.06 -11.87
CA ALA A 31 -3.21 4.10 -12.09
C ALA A 31 -2.82 3.24 -13.29
N ASP A 32 -2.18 3.83 -14.30
CA ASP A 32 -1.56 3.09 -15.41
C ASP A 32 -0.17 2.56 -15.00
N ARG A 33 0.59 3.39 -14.26
CA ARG A 33 1.95 3.12 -13.81
C ARG A 33 2.20 3.78 -12.45
N VAL A 34 3.07 3.17 -11.65
CA VAL A 34 3.55 3.68 -10.36
C VAL A 34 5.03 3.33 -10.22
N GLY A 35 5.81 4.22 -9.62
CA GLY A 35 7.20 3.97 -9.27
C GLY A 35 7.34 3.49 -7.82
N ILE A 36 8.43 2.79 -7.52
CA ILE A 36 8.79 2.40 -6.15
C ILE A 36 9.75 3.45 -5.59
N CYS A 37 9.47 3.95 -4.39
CA CYS A 37 10.33 4.87 -3.66
C CYS A 37 11.20 4.11 -2.64
N GLY A 38 12.31 4.72 -2.19
CA GLY A 38 13.13 4.16 -1.12
C GLY A 38 12.36 3.91 0.18
N SER A 39 11.34 4.73 0.47
CA SER A 39 10.44 4.53 1.62
C SER A 39 9.70 3.19 1.56
N ASP A 40 9.26 2.78 0.38
CA ASP A 40 8.55 1.52 0.18
C ASP A 40 9.49 0.34 0.48
N LEU A 41 10.76 0.48 0.07
CA LEU A 41 11.80 -0.50 0.37
C LEU A 41 12.11 -0.57 1.86
N HIS A 42 12.15 0.56 2.56
CA HIS A 42 12.32 0.56 4.02
C HIS A 42 11.19 -0.21 4.72
N TYR A 43 9.94 0.07 4.35
CA TYR A 43 8.78 -0.67 4.88
C TYR A 43 8.83 -2.16 4.53
N PHE A 44 9.14 -2.50 3.29
CA PHE A 44 9.23 -3.90 2.88
C PHE A 44 10.38 -4.62 3.58
N LEU A 45 11.58 -4.05 3.64
CA LEU A 45 12.75 -4.74 4.17
C LEU A 45 12.76 -4.79 5.70
N HIS A 46 12.31 -3.73 6.36
CA HIS A 46 12.48 -3.55 7.81
C HIS A 46 11.16 -3.53 8.58
N GLY A 47 10.01 -3.45 7.90
CA GLY A 47 8.71 -3.28 8.56
C GLY A 47 8.54 -1.88 9.16
N GLU A 48 9.45 -0.94 8.88
CA GLU A 48 9.39 0.43 9.36
C GLU A 48 10.12 1.40 8.44
N ASN A 49 9.75 2.67 8.51
CA ASN A 49 10.47 3.76 7.89
C ASN A 49 10.54 4.93 8.89
N SER A 50 11.75 5.31 9.33
CA SER A 50 11.95 6.43 10.28
C SER A 50 11.04 6.37 11.54
N GLY A 51 10.82 5.18 12.11
CA GLY A 51 9.99 4.98 13.30
C GLY A 51 8.49 4.81 13.03
N PHE A 52 8.03 4.94 11.78
CA PHE A 52 6.69 4.52 11.38
C PHE A 52 6.69 3.01 11.17
N VAL A 53 6.12 2.27 12.11
CA VAL A 53 6.11 0.79 12.10
C VAL A 53 4.83 0.27 11.44
N VAL A 54 4.97 -0.72 10.54
CA VAL A 54 3.85 -1.48 9.96
C VAL A 54 3.26 -2.39 11.05
N ARG A 55 2.14 -1.98 11.63
CA ARG A 55 1.42 -2.75 12.67
C ARG A 55 0.29 -3.62 12.09
N GLU A 56 -0.21 -3.23 10.94
CA GLU A 56 -1.28 -3.87 10.19
C GLU A 56 -0.90 -3.83 8.70
N PRO A 57 -1.48 -4.70 7.86
CA PRO A 57 -1.27 -4.66 6.41
C PRO A 57 -1.43 -3.24 5.84
N SER A 58 -0.42 -2.77 5.13
CA SER A 58 -0.40 -1.44 4.48
C SER A 58 -0.38 -1.60 2.95
N PRO A 59 -1.18 -0.86 2.18
CA PRO A 59 -2.13 0.17 2.61
C PRO A 59 -3.33 -0.43 3.35
N ARG A 60 -4.10 0.39 4.07
CA ARG A 60 -5.36 -0.07 4.68
C ARG A 60 -6.31 -0.54 3.56
N GLY A 61 -6.87 -1.74 3.72
CA GLY A 61 -7.73 -2.42 2.76
C GLY A 61 -9.09 -2.75 3.34
#